data_AF-A0A964UKV3-F1
#
_entry.id   AF-A0A964UKV3-F1
#
_cell.length_a   1.000
_cell.length_b   1.000
_cell.length_c   1.000
_cell.angle_alpha   90.00
_cell.angle_beta   90.00
_cell.angle_gamma   90.00
#
_symmetry.space_group_name_H-M   'P 1'
#
loop_
_entity.id
_entity.type
_entity.pdbx_description
1 polymer ?
#
loop_
_entity_poly.entity_id
_entity_poly.type
_entity_poly.pdbx_seq_one_letter_code
_entity_poly.pdbx_strand_id
1 'polypeptide(L)' 'MVNVEVTKNQNENSGSVIRRFTKRTQSSGIIPRVRKLRYYTRQKSRNFQKHAALESTKRRERLHELAKHGLLKPAKKRR' A
#
# COMPACT_ATOMS: atom_id res chain seq x y z
N MET A 1 -16.59 -11.38 -13.40
CA MET A 1 -16.45 -10.65 -12.11
C MET A 1 -15.75 -9.33 -12.39
N VAL A 2 -16.39 -8.20 -12.14
CA VAL A 2 -15.81 -6.87 -12.36
C VAL A 2 -15.11 -6.44 -11.07
N ASN A 3 -13.80 -6.20 -11.13
CA ASN A 3 -13.03 -5.90 -9.92
C ASN A 3 -13.12 -4.42 -9.51
N VAL A 4 -13.24 -3.50 -10.49
CA VAL A 4 -13.43 -2.07 -10.27
C VAL A 4 -14.28 -1.52 -11.42
N GLU A 5 -15.36 -0.83 -11.08
CA GLU A 5 -16.21 -0.12 -12.03
C GLU A 5 -16.42 1.34 -11.59
N VAL A 6 -16.46 2.24 -12.56
CA VAL A 6 -16.80 3.65 -12.37
C VAL A 6 -17.69 4.10 -13.51
N THR A 7 -18.92 4.48 -13.18
CA THR A 7 -19.84 5.15 -14.10
C THR A 7 -19.64 6.67 -14.05
N LYS A 8 -19.94 7.34 -15.16
CA LYS A 8 -19.85 8.80 -15.26
C LYS A 8 -21.09 9.45 -14.66
N ASN A 9 -20.91 10.49 -13.85
CA ASN A 9 -22.02 11.31 -13.36
C ASN A 9 -22.39 12.40 -14.38
N GLN A 10 -23.64 12.88 -14.34
CA GLN A 10 -24.18 13.83 -15.34
C GLN A 10 -23.30 15.07 -15.58
N ASN A 11 -22.73 15.68 -14.53
CA ASN A 11 -21.93 16.91 -14.64
C ASN A 11 -20.41 16.69 -14.46
N GLU A 12 -19.91 15.49 -14.71
CA GLU A 12 -18.48 15.21 -14.56
C GLU A 12 -17.65 15.44 -15.82
N ASN A 13 -16.46 15.99 -15.60
CA ASN A 13 -15.41 16.02 -16.61
C ASN A 13 -14.76 14.63 -16.74
N SER A 14 -14.38 14.23 -17.95
CA SER A 14 -13.63 13.00 -18.23
C SER A 14 -12.38 12.86 -17.34
N GLY A 15 -11.69 13.97 -17.03
CA GLY A 15 -10.52 13.95 -16.15
C GLY A 15 -10.83 13.52 -14.70
N SER A 16 -11.98 13.90 -14.14
CA SER A 16 -12.35 13.50 -12.78
C SER A 16 -12.75 12.02 -12.72
N VAL A 17 -13.42 11.52 -13.76
CA VAL A 17 -13.75 10.09 -13.90
C VAL A 17 -12.48 9.23 -13.89
N ILE A 18 -11.48 9.60 -14.69
CA ILE A 18 -10.17 8.89 -14.74
C ILE A 18 -9.48 8.92 -13.37
N ARG A 19 -9.49 10.07 -12.68
CA ARG A 19 -8.87 10.18 -11.34
C ARG A 19 -9.53 9.23 -10.34
N ARG A 20 -10.87 9.15 -10.33
CA ARG A 20 -11.59 8.24 -9.42
C ARG A 20 -11.34 6.78 -9.77
N PHE A 21 -11.37 6.44 -11.06
CA PHE A 21 -11.03 5.10 -11.50
C PHE A 21 -9.62 4.71 -11.05
N THR A 22 -8.65 5.61 -11.23
CA THR A 22 -7.27 5.41 -10.79
C THR A 22 -7.20 5.23 -9.28
N LYS A 23 -7.90 6.07 -8.50
CA LYS A 23 -7.90 5.99 -7.03
C LYS A 23 -8.55 4.69 -6.54
N ARG A 24 -9.69 4.28 -7.10
CA ARG A 24 -10.37 3.01 -6.78
C ARG A 24 -9.52 1.80 -7.16
N THR A 25 -8.86 1.85 -8.32
CA THR A 25 -7.94 0.79 -8.76
C THR A 25 -6.74 0.67 -7.83
N GLN A 26 -6.16 1.79 -7.39
CA GLN A 26 -5.07 1.78 -6.43
C GLN A 26 -5.51 1.29 -5.04
N SER A 27 -6.67 1.74 -4.54
CA SER A 27 -7.18 1.32 -3.23
C SER A 27 -7.62 -0.15 -3.20
N SER A 28 -8.07 -0.70 -4.33
CA SER A 28 -8.46 -2.12 -4.45
C SER A 28 -7.31 -3.10 -4.24
N GLY A 29 -6.05 -2.65 -4.34
CA GLY A 29 -4.88 -3.52 -4.15
C GLY A 29 -4.69 -4.57 -5.25
N ILE A 30 -5.42 -4.51 -6.37
CA ILE A 30 -5.32 -5.50 -7.46
C ILE A 30 -3.94 -5.46 -8.10
N ILE A 31 -3.40 -4.25 -8.37
CA ILE A 31 -2.09 -4.08 -8.99
C ILE A 31 -0.97 -4.75 -8.17
N PRO A 32 -0.80 -4.47 -6.86
CA PRO A 32 0.24 -5.14 -6.07
C PRO A 32 0.01 -6.65 -5.97
N ARG A 33 -1.25 -7.12 -5.94
CA ARG A 33 -1.56 -8.55 -5.94
C ARG A 33 -1.09 -9.24 -7.22
N VAL A 34 -1.48 -8.72 -8.39
CA VAL A 34 -1.08 -9.28 -9.69
C VAL A 34 0.44 -9.22 -9.87
N ARG A 35 1.09 -8.13 -9.44
CA ARG A 35 2.56 -8.01 -9.46
C ARG A 35 3.23 -9.07 -8.58
N LYS A 36 2.68 -9.36 -7.40
CA LYS A 36 3.20 -10.40 -6.49
C LYS A 36 3.03 -11.81 -7.09
N LEU A 37 1.96 -12.05 -7.83
CA LEU A 37 1.67 -13.36 -8.44
C LEU A 37 2.39 -13.60 -9.78
N ARG A 38 2.99 -12.56 -10.38
CA ARG A 38 3.62 -12.63 -11.71
C ARG A 38 4.70 -13.69 -11.82
N TYR A 39 5.52 -13.85 -10.79
CA TYR A 39 6.66 -14.76 -10.78
C TYR A 39 6.59 -15.71 -9.60
N TYR A 40 7.11 -16.93 -9.79
CA TYR A 40 7.23 -17.88 -8.70
C TYR A 40 8.23 -17.38 -7.66
N THR A 41 7.84 -17.49 -6.39
CA THR A 41 8.72 -17.23 -5.25
C THR A 41 8.69 -18.44 -4.33
N ARG A 42 9.87 -18.92 -3.92
CA ARG A 42 9.99 -20.01 -2.95
C ARG A 42 9.31 -19.63 -1.63
N GLN A 43 8.63 -20.60 -1.00
CA GLN A 43 8.12 -20.43 0.35
C GLN A 43 9.27 -20.25 1.36
N LYS A 44 9.19 -19.20 2.18
CA LYS A 44 10.18 -18.89 3.21
C LYS A 44 10.10 -19.92 4.34
N SER A 45 11.25 -20.32 4.90
CA SER A 45 11.28 -21.19 6.09
C SER A 45 10.70 -20.48 7.32
N ARG A 46 10.19 -21.27 8.29
CA ARG A 46 9.62 -20.74 9.54
C ARG A 46 10.62 -19.86 10.31
N ASN A 47 11.89 -20.24 10.34
CA ASN A 47 12.94 -19.48 11.04
C ASN A 47 13.16 -18.11 10.38
N PHE A 48 13.21 -18.06 9.05
CA PHE A 48 13.36 -16.79 8.33
C PHE A 48 12.14 -15.88 8.51
N GLN A 49 10.93 -16.46 8.51
CA GLN A 49 9.70 -15.70 8.79
C GLN A 49 9.71 -15.09 10.20
N LYS A 50 10.11 -15.86 11.21
CA LYS A 50 10.25 -15.39 12.60
C LYS A 50 11.27 -14.25 12.70
N HIS A 51 12.45 -14.42 12.10
CA HIS A 51 13.50 -13.40 12.10
C HIS A 51 13.01 -12.10 11.45
N ALA A 52 12.39 -12.18 10.26
CA ALA A 52 11.86 -11.01 9.57
C ALA A 52 10.76 -10.28 10.38
N ALA A 53 9.91 -11.03 11.09
CA ALA A 53 8.90 -10.45 11.97
C ALA A 53 9.54 -9.68 13.14
N LEU A 54 10.54 -10.25 13.80
CA LEU A 54 11.27 -9.59 14.91
C LEU A 54 11.93 -8.29 14.45
N GLU A 55 12.59 -8.30 13.30
CA GLU A 55 13.23 -7.10 12.75
C GLU A 55 12.20 -6.02 12.37
N SER A 56 11.03 -6.41 11.86
CA SER A 56 9.94 -5.48 11.61
C SER A 56 9.41 -4.81 12.89
N THR A 57 9.34 -5.56 13.99
CA THR A 57 8.91 -5.02 15.30
C THR A 57 9.93 -4.04 15.84
N LYS A 58 11.22 -4.42 15.89
CA LYS A 58 12.31 -3.53 16.33
C LYS A 58 12.36 -2.25 15.51
N ARG A 59 12.19 -2.35 14.18
CA ARG A 59 12.16 -1.16 13.31
C ARG A 59 11.00 -0.24 13.66
N ARG A 60 9.83 -0.78 14.01
CA ARG A 60 8.65 0.01 14.41
C ARG A 60 8.89 0.73 15.74
N GLU A 61 9.46 0.05 16.72
CA GLU A 61 9.82 0.62 18.02
C GLU A 61 10.84 1.76 17.85
N ARG A 62 11.91 1.52 17.10
CA ARG A 62 12.92 2.55 16.80
C ARG A 62 12.32 3.78 16.11
N LEU A 63 11.40 3.58 15.17
CA LEU A 63 10.70 4.69 14.52
C LEU A 63 9.82 5.47 15.50
N HIS A 64 9.18 4.79 16.45
CA HIS A 64 8.37 5.41 17.50
C HIS A 64 9.23 6.23 18.46
N GLU A 65 10.39 5.72 18.87
CA GLU A 65 11.36 6.46 19.69
C GLU A 65 11.87 7.70 18.96
N LEU A 66 12.32 7.56 17.70
CA LEU A 66 12.77 8.69 16.90
C LEU A 66 11.69 9.75 16.69
N ALA A 67 10.42 9.33 16.55
CA ALA A 67 9.29 10.24 16.51
C ALA A 67 9.09 10.97 17.85
N LYS A 68 9.20 10.26 18.98
CA LYS A 68 9.15 10.85 20.33
C LYS A 68 10.26 11.88 20.55
N HIS A 69 11.46 11.59 20.03
CA HIS A 69 12.61 12.50 20.09
C HIS A 69 12.55 13.65 19.06
N GLY A 70 11.51 13.74 18.23
CA GLY A 70 11.36 14.81 17.23
C GLY A 70 12.37 14.74 16.07
N LEU A 71 13.16 13.66 15.98
CA LEU A 71 14.17 13.44 14.93
C LEU A 71 13.55 13.01 13.59
N LEU A 72 12.28 12.58 13.61
CA LEU A 72 11.52 12.26 12.40
C LEU A 72 10.76 13.49 11.89
N LYS A 73 11.05 13.92 10.66
CA LYS A 73 10.19 14.89 9.97
C LYS A 73 8.82 14.25 9.71
N PRO A 74 7.70 14.91 10.03
CA PRO A 74 6.39 14.35 9.78
C PRO A 74 6.24 14.06 8.28
N ALA A 75 5.81 12.84 7.95
CA ALA A 75 5.49 12.51 6.57
C ALA A 75 4.41 13.49 6.08
N LYS A 76 4.66 14.19 4.96
CA LYS A 76 3.70 15.13 4.36
C LYS A 76 2.37 14.38 4.17
N LYS A 77 1.33 14.79 4.89
CA LYS A 77 -0.02 14.20 4.74
C LYS A 77 -0.39 14.26 3.27
N ARG A 78 -0.47 13.09 2.61
CA ARG A 78 -0.98 13.00 1.24
C ARG A 78 -2.49 13.21 1.33
N ARG A 79 -2.96 14.42 0.98
CA ARG A 79 -4.38 14.73 0.76
C ARG A 79 -4.93 13.90 -0.39
#